data_AF-A0A3M1N6V9-F1
#
_entry.id   AF-A0A3M1N6V9-F1
#
_cell.length_a   1.000
_cell.length_b   1.000
_cell.length_c   1.000
_cell.angle_alpha   90.00
_cell.angle_beta   90.00
_cell.angle_gamma   90.00
#
_symmetry.space_group_name_H-M   'P 1'
#
loop_
_entity.id
_entity.type
_entity.pdbx_description
1 polymer ?
#
loop_
_entity_poly.entity_id
_entity_poly.type
_entity_poly.pdbx_seq_one_letter_code
_entity_poly.pdbx_strand_id
1 'polypeptide(L)' 'MLSKHLDIRVYQTLFTEDRFAALFKTFDRLHDVVCENKLAQVTNLAPEEVIGWLEDIAYTIAETVRELQVRQVQEKDA' A
#
# COMPACT_ATOMS: atom_id res chain seq x y z
N MET A 1 -19.44 -21.94 -9.20
CA MET A 1 -18.50 -20.85 -8.89
C MET A 1 -19.22 -19.84 -8.02
N LEU A 2 -18.89 -19.73 -6.73
CA LEU A 2 -19.39 -18.66 -5.87
C LEU A 2 -18.66 -17.37 -6.26
N SER A 3 -19.40 -16.37 -6.74
CA SER A 3 -18.88 -15.02 -6.93
C SER A 3 -18.35 -14.51 -5.59
N LYS A 4 -17.03 -14.23 -5.52
CA LYS A 4 -16.39 -13.63 -4.34
C LYS A 4 -16.68 -12.13 -4.31
N HIS A 5 -17.94 -11.74 -4.15
CA HIS A 5 -18.23 -10.37 -3.73
C HIS A 5 -17.89 -10.28 -2.25
N LEU A 6 -16.67 -9.85 -1.95
CA LEU A 6 -16.34 -9.39 -0.61
C LEU A 6 -17.33 -8.27 -0.26
N ASP A 7 -17.98 -8.40 0.89
CA ASP A 7 -18.91 -7.40 1.38
C ASP A 7 -18.23 -6.04 1.54
N ILE A 8 -18.86 -4.96 1.09
CA ILE A 8 -18.32 -3.59 1.19
C ILE A 8 -17.92 -3.23 2.63
N ARG A 9 -18.61 -3.82 3.62
CA ARG A 9 -18.32 -3.65 5.04
C ARG A 9 -16.94 -4.19 5.41
N VAL A 10 -16.46 -5.22 4.73
CA VAL A 10 -15.09 -5.73 4.93
C VAL A 10 -14.06 -4.72 4.43
N TYR A 11 -14.29 -4.07 3.28
CA TYR A 11 -13.38 -3.03 2.81
C TYR A 11 -13.35 -1.82 3.73
N GLN A 12 -14.51 -1.43 4.28
CA GLN A 12 -14.61 -0.34 5.25
C GLN A 12 -13.79 -0.60 6.52
N THR A 13 -13.64 -1.85 6.96
CA THR A 13 -12.78 -2.18 8.12
C THR A 13 -11.29 -2.31 7.78
N LEU A 14 -10.96 -2.53 6.50
CA LEU A 14 -9.57 -2.61 6.03
C LEU A 14 -8.97 -1.22 5.73
N PHE A 15 -9.78 -0.28 5.27
CA PHE A 15 -9.33 1.04 4.82
C PHE A 15 -9.76 2.18 5.76
N THR A 16 -9.50 2.00 7.05
CA THR A 16 -9.69 3.05 8.06
C THR A 16 -8.44 3.93 8.18
N GLU A 17 -8.59 5.12 8.77
CA GLU A 17 -7.47 6.02 9.06
C GLU A 17 -6.36 5.33 9.85
N ASP A 18 -6.70 4.61 10.92
CA ASP A 18 -5.75 3.86 11.75
C ASP A 18 -4.97 2.82 10.94
N ARG A 19 -5.60 2.19 9.95
CA ARG A 19 -4.95 1.21 9.07
C ARG A 19 -3.97 1.89 8.11
N PHE A 20 -4.34 3.03 7.53
CA PHE A 20 -3.41 3.82 6.72
C PHE A 20 -2.21 4.30 7.56
N ALA A 21 -2.45 4.81 8.77
CA ALA A 21 -1.39 5.23 9.68
C ALA A 21 -0.46 4.06 10.07
N ALA A 22 -1.01 2.86 10.31
CA ALA A 22 -0.23 1.67 10.61
C ALA A 22 0.64 1.21 9.43
N LEU A 23 0.10 1.22 8.21
CA LEU A 23 0.86 0.90 7.00
C LEU A 23 1.99 1.91 6.78
N PHE A 24 1.70 3.20 6.88
CA PHE A 24 2.71 4.26 6.77
C PHE A 24 3.86 4.04 7.76
N LYS A 25 3.55 3.87 9.06
CA LYS A 25 4.56 3.61 10.11
C LYS A 25 5.37 2.34 9.86
N THR A 26 4.80 1.36 9.18
CA THR A 26 5.50 0.11 8.84
C THR A 26 6.55 0.35 7.75
N PHE A 27 6.19 1.06 6.67
CA PHE A 27 7.13 1.43 5.62
C PHE A 27 8.19 2.43 6.10
N ASP A 28 7.80 3.37 6.96
CA ASP A 28 8.71 4.33 7.60
C ASP A 28 9.80 3.62 8.43
N ARG A 29 9.43 2.61 9.22
CA ARG A 29 10.40 1.77 9.95
C ARG A 29 11.29 0.93 9.03
N LEU A 30 10.72 0.41 7.93
CA LEU A 30 11.53 -0.31 6.94
C LEU A 30 12.58 0.63 6.32
N HIS A 31 12.19 1.88 6.02
CA HIS A 31 13.10 2.91 5.55
C HIS A 31 14.23 3.17 6.56
N ASP A 32 13.93 3.35 7.85
CA ASP A 32 14.96 3.53 8.89
C ASP A 32 15.95 2.36 8.92
N VAL A 33 15.45 1.12 8.87
CA VAL A 33 16.27 -0.08 8.85
C VAL A 33 17.18 -0.15 7.62
N VAL A 34 16.69 0.25 6.45
CA VAL A 34 17.48 0.33 5.21
C VAL A 34 18.57 1.41 5.33
N CYS A 35 18.22 2.60 5.84
CA CYS A 35 19.17 3.69 6.06
C CYS A 35 20.29 3.30 7.03
N GLU A 36 19.99 2.50 8.04
CA GLU A 36 20.96 1.99 9.00
C GLU A 36 21.73 0.74 8.51
N ASN A 37 21.49 0.30 7.27
CA ASN A 37 22.08 -0.92 6.68
C ASN A 37 21.82 -2.19 7.50
N LYS A 38 20.60 -2.30 8.07
CA LYS A 38 20.17 -3.40 8.96
C LYS A 38 19.13 -4.33 8.32
N LEU A 39 18.89 -4.25 7.02
CA LEU A 39 17.84 -5.01 6.32
C LEU A 39 17.90 -6.52 6.61
N ALA A 40 19.10 -7.11 6.55
CA ALA A 40 19.32 -8.54 6.82
C ALA A 40 18.98 -8.98 8.26
N GLN A 41 18.77 -8.04 9.19
CA GLN A 41 18.41 -8.34 10.59
C GLN A 41 16.89 -8.41 10.80
N VAL A 42 16.09 -7.87 9.89
CA VAL A 42 14.62 -7.76 10.06
C VAL A 42 13.83 -8.65 9.11
N THR A 43 14.48 -9.20 8.09
CA THR A 43 13.83 -10.07 7.10
C THR A 43 14.83 -11.09 6.54
N ASN A 44 14.32 -12.23 6.08
CA ASN A 44 15.09 -13.25 5.37
C ASN A 44 15.07 -13.06 3.85
N LEU A 45 14.37 -12.04 3.35
CA LEU A 45 14.33 -11.71 1.93
C LEU A 45 15.65 -11.11 1.46
N ALA A 46 16.07 -11.46 0.26
CA ALA A 46 17.18 -10.79 -0.39
C ALA A 46 16.81 -9.33 -0.73
N PRO A 47 17.77 -8.39 -0.76
CA PRO A 47 17.49 -6.99 -1.05
C PRO A 47 16.70 -6.76 -2.34
N GLU A 48 17.00 -7.51 -3.40
CA GLU A 48 16.30 -7.46 -4.69
C GLU A 48 14.83 -7.88 -4.59
N GLU A 49 14.50 -8.84 -3.72
CA GLU A 49 13.10 -9.25 -3.49
C GLU A 49 12.34 -8.16 -2.75
N VAL A 50 12.97 -7.53 -1.75
CA VAL A 50 12.39 -6.39 -1.04
C VAL A 50 12.15 -5.22 -1.98
N ILE A 51 13.11 -4.92 -2.88
CA ILE A 51 12.96 -3.88 -3.90
C ILE A 51 11.76 -4.18 -4.80
N GLY A 52 11.64 -5.40 -5.34
CA GLY A 52 10.52 -5.77 -6.20
C GLY A 52 9.15 -5.57 -5.52
N TRP A 53 9.03 -5.99 -4.26
CA TRP A 53 7.79 -5.76 -3.49
C TRP A 53 7.49 -4.27 -3.29
N LEU A 54 8.50 -3.45 -2.98
CA LEU A 54 8.32 -2.01 -2.80
C LEU A 54 7.93 -1.32 -4.11
N GLU A 55 8.48 -1.74 -5.24
CA GLU A 55 8.12 -1.23 -6.57
C GLU A 55 6.66 -1.55 -6.92
N ASP A 56 6.23 -2.80 -6.72
CA ASP A 56 4.84 -3.22 -6.97
C ASP A 56 3.84 -2.45 -6.08
N ILE A 57 4.20 -2.24 -4.81
CA ILE A 57 3.39 -1.47 -3.87
C ILE A 57 3.32 -0.01 -4.29
N ALA A 58 4.46 0.61 -4.62
CA ALA A 58 4.52 2.00 -5.05
C ALA A 58 3.71 2.22 -6.34
N TYR A 59 3.83 1.30 -7.30
CA TYR A 59 3.04 1.32 -8.52
C TYR A 59 1.53 1.26 -8.23
N THR A 60 1.11 0.30 -7.40
CA THR A 60 -0.31 0.11 -7.05
C THR A 60 -0.89 1.35 -6.33
N ILE A 61 -0.11 1.95 -5.42
CA ILE A 61 -0.50 3.18 -4.73
C ILE A 61 -0.63 4.34 -5.74
N ALA A 62 0.35 4.50 -6.63
CA ALA A 62 0.33 5.56 -7.63
C ALA A 62 -0.88 5.45 -8.56
N GLU A 63 -1.19 4.25 -9.06
CA GLU A 63 -2.38 3.99 -9.88
C GLU A 63 -3.67 4.25 -9.11
N THR A 64 -3.76 3.83 -7.85
CA THR A 64 -4.93 4.09 -7.00
C THR A 64 -5.17 5.60 -6.82
N VAL A 65 -4.11 6.36 -6.55
CA VAL A 65 -4.19 7.82 -6.43
C VAL A 65 -4.62 8.46 -7.75
N ARG A 66 -4.02 8.03 -8.87
CA ARG A 66 -4.37 8.51 -10.22
C ARG A 66 -5.86 8.27 -10.50
N GLU A 67 -6.38 7.09 -10.21
CA GLU A 67 -7.79 6.78 -10.41
C GLU A 67 -8.72 7.62 -9.53
N LEU A 68 -8.37 7.83 -8.26
CA LEU A 68 -9.15 8.70 -7.35
C LEU A 68 -9.19 10.15 -7.87
N GLN A 69 -8.05 10.67 -8.35
CA GLN A 69 -7.97 12.02 -8.90
C GLN A 69 -8.80 12.16 -10.18
N VAL A 70 -8.71 11.21 -11.11
CA VAL A 70 -9.49 11.22 -12.36
C VAL A 70 -10.99 11.21 -12.05
N ARG A 71 -11.45 10.38 -11.10
CA ARG A 71 -12.87 10.30 -10.72
C ARG A 71 -13.37 11.58 -10.06
N GLN A 72 -12.56 12.21 -9.19
CA GLN A 72 -12.93 13.49 -8.57
C GLN A 72 -13.07 14.63 -9.58
N VAL A 73 -12.31 14.61 -10.68
CA VAL A 73 -12.47 15.59 -11.78
C VAL A 73 -13.79 15.32 -12.53
N GLN A 74 -14.07 14.06 -12.86
CA GLN A 74 -15.31 13.68 -13.55
C GLN A 74 -16.59 13.98 -12.77
N GLU A 75 -16.56 13.86 -11.43
CA GLU A 75 -17.71 14.18 -10.57
C GLU A 75 -17.97 15.69 -10.42
N LYS A 76 -16.97 16.56 -10.71
CA LYS A 76 -17.12 18.02 -10.63
C LYS A 76 -17.63 18.65 -11.92
N ASP A 77 -17.41 17.96 -13.05
CA ASP A 77 -17.82 18.40 -14.39
C ASP A 77 -19.18 17.80 -14.82
N ALA A 78 -19.80 16.96 -13.98
CA ALA A 78 -21.11 16.34 -14.18
C ALA A 78 -22.21 17.06 -13.40
#